data_AF-A0A2G6ERI1-F1
#
_entry.id   AF-A0A2G6ERI1-F1
#
_cell.length_a   1.000
_cell.length_b   1.000
_cell.length_c   1.000
_cell.angle_alpha   90.00
_cell.angle_beta   90.00
_cell.angle_gamma   90.00
#
_symmetry.space_group_name_H-M   'P 1'
#
loop_
_entity.id
_entity.type
_entity.pdbx_description
1 polymer ?
#
loop_
_entity_poly.entity_id
_entity_poly.type
_entity_poly.pdbx_seq_one_letter_code
_entity_poly.pdbx_strand_id
1 'polypeptide(L)'
;MDTSLWGVFLTVVIAHFLALLSPGPDFVLIVKSAVKHGDKKSMGVAAGIASANAVYISLCLIGVGAILASSVTLLMIMKILGGLFLIYLAIQAIRGKKSDYQILVLSGTSQTQIQTTWAREFTTGFISGILNPKNLLFYLSLFTVVLTEEVGMVFKICLGVWMTALVFAWDIFIIYVLSMPKVRRQFASYSYYIDKVTGVILAGIGFSIVKSAVIMTASKI
;
A
#
# COMPACT_ATOMS: atom_id res chain seq x y z
N MET A 1 -28.05 -3.15 -8.76
CA MET A 1 -26.73 -3.30 -9.41
C MET A 1 -25.69 -2.32 -8.85
N ASP A 2 -26.07 -1.17 -8.26
CA ASP A 2 -25.08 -0.16 -7.80
C ASP A 2 -24.50 -0.39 -6.39
N THR A 3 -25.21 -1.12 -5.52
CA THR A 3 -24.79 -1.35 -4.12
C THR A 3 -23.60 -2.30 -3.99
N SER A 4 -23.42 -3.25 -4.91
CA SER A 4 -22.27 -4.17 -4.92
C SER A 4 -20.98 -3.45 -5.34
N LEU A 5 -21.04 -2.63 -6.40
CA LEU A 5 -19.92 -1.82 -6.89
C LEU A 5 -19.44 -0.80 -5.85
N TRP A 6 -20.38 -0.14 -5.16
CA TRP A 6 -20.05 0.80 -4.09
C TRP A 6 -19.34 0.11 -2.92
N GLY A 7 -19.77 -1.08 -2.53
CA GLY A 7 -19.12 -1.86 -1.47
C GLY A 7 -17.70 -2.30 -1.82
N VAL A 8 -17.48 -2.74 -3.06
CA VAL A 8 -16.13 -3.08 -3.56
C VAL A 8 -15.25 -1.84 -3.58
N PHE A 9 -15.74 -0.72 -4.13
CA PHE A 9 -15.01 0.54 -4.15
C PHE A 9 -14.60 0.99 -2.74
N LEU A 10 -15.55 1.01 -1.80
CA LEU A 10 -15.29 1.41 -0.42
C LEU A 10 -14.25 0.51 0.24
N THR A 11 -14.34 -0.80 0.02
CA THR A 11 -13.37 -1.78 0.55
C THR A 11 -11.98 -1.51 0.01
N VAL A 12 -11.85 -1.24 -1.29
CA VAL A 12 -10.56 -0.93 -1.93
C VAL A 12 -9.98 0.37 -1.41
N VAL A 13 -10.79 1.43 -1.37
CA VAL A 13 -10.38 2.76 -0.91
C VAL A 13 -9.88 2.67 0.54
N ILE A 14 -10.65 2.02 1.41
CA ILE A 14 -10.31 1.86 2.82
C ILE A 14 -9.06 1.00 2.98
N ALA A 15 -9.00 -0.17 2.34
CA ALA A 15 -7.85 -1.06 2.45
C ALA A 15 -6.57 -0.42 1.92
N HIS A 16 -6.64 0.27 0.78
CA HIS A 16 -5.50 0.97 0.17
C HIS A 16 -5.02 2.13 1.04
N PHE A 17 -5.94 2.95 1.55
CA PHE A 17 -5.58 4.04 2.44
C PHE A 17 -4.97 3.55 3.76
N LEU A 18 -5.54 2.50 4.36
CA LEU A 18 -4.99 1.90 5.57
C LEU A 18 -3.60 1.29 5.34
N ALA A 19 -3.40 0.61 4.20
CA ALA A 19 -2.10 0.07 3.85
C ALA A 19 -1.02 1.16 3.69
N LEU A 20 -1.41 2.34 3.18
CA LEU A 20 -0.55 3.53 3.08
C LEU A 20 -0.22 4.16 4.44
N LEU A 21 -1.17 4.11 5.39
CA LEU A 21 -0.95 4.59 6.76
C LEU A 21 0.05 3.73 7.55
N SER A 22 0.13 2.43 7.24
CA SER A 22 1.07 1.51 7.88
C SER A 22 2.51 1.80 7.42
N PRO A 23 3.40 2.28 8.31
CA PRO A 23 4.77 2.64 7.93
C PRO A 23 5.53 1.40 7.47
N GLY A 24 6.05 1.43 6.24
CA GLY A 24 6.87 0.36 5.65
C GLY A 24 8.26 0.83 5.22
N PRO A 25 9.01 0.01 4.47
CA PRO A 25 10.32 0.36 3.94
C PRO A 25 10.31 1.66 3.11
N ASP A 26 9.30 1.82 2.26
CA ASP A 26 9.11 3.00 1.41
C ASP A 26 8.91 4.28 2.23
N PHE A 27 8.11 4.20 3.30
CA PHE A 27 7.91 5.30 4.24
C PHE A 27 9.24 5.73 4.89
N VAL A 28 10.04 4.76 5.36
CA VAL A 28 11.35 5.03 5.97
C VAL A 28 12.29 5.72 4.97
N LEU A 29 12.29 5.25 3.72
CA LEU A 29 13.09 5.84 2.65
C LEU A 29 12.68 7.29 2.36
N ILE A 30 11.38 7.57 2.28
CA ILE A 30 10.84 8.92 2.07
C ILE A 30 11.29 9.85 3.19
N VAL A 31 11.10 9.45 4.46
CA VAL A 31 11.51 10.27 5.62
C VAL A 31 13.02 10.52 5.60
N LYS A 32 13.83 9.50 5.31
CA LYS A 32 15.28 9.63 5.22
C LYS A 32 15.71 10.59 4.11
N SER A 33 15.07 10.50 2.94
CA SER A 33 15.33 11.40 1.83
C SER A 33 14.93 12.84 2.18
N ALA A 34 13.73 13.05 2.72
CA ALA A 34 13.22 14.38 3.09
C ALA A 34 14.17 15.10 4.06
N VAL A 35 14.67 14.37 5.06
CA VAL A 35 15.60 14.90 6.07
C VAL A 35 17.00 15.16 5.51
N LYS A 36 17.50 14.28 4.62
CA LYS A 36 18.90 14.33 4.15
C LYS A 36 19.11 15.19 2.90
N HIS A 37 18.15 15.18 1.99
CA HIS A 37 18.28 15.75 0.64
C HIS A 37 17.30 16.91 0.38
N GLY A 38 16.38 17.16 1.33
CA GLY A 38 15.38 18.23 1.25
C GLY A 38 14.22 17.93 0.30
N ASP A 39 13.11 18.62 0.53
CA ASP A 39 11.81 18.32 -0.08
C ASP A 39 11.85 18.18 -1.61
N LYS A 40 12.52 19.12 -2.30
CA LYS A 40 12.58 19.15 -3.78
C LYS A 40 13.19 17.90 -4.39
N LYS A 41 14.22 17.32 -3.77
CA LYS A 41 14.88 16.11 -4.29
C LYS A 41 14.10 14.87 -3.89
N SER A 42 13.51 14.87 -2.69
CA SER A 42 12.69 13.77 -2.17
C SER A 42 11.40 13.53 -2.95
N MET A 43 10.88 14.53 -3.66
CA MET A 43 9.82 14.34 -4.65
C MET A 43 10.18 13.29 -5.70
N GLY A 44 11.48 13.11 -6.00
CA GLY A 44 11.97 12.03 -6.86
C GLY A 44 11.64 10.67 -6.26
N VAL A 45 11.96 10.43 -4.98
CA VAL A 45 11.63 9.19 -4.26
C VAL A 45 10.14 8.89 -4.33
N ALA A 46 9.29 9.89 -4.02
CA ALA A 46 7.83 9.76 -4.08
C ALA A 46 7.35 9.37 -5.50
N ALA A 47 7.85 10.05 -6.53
CA ALA A 47 7.51 9.73 -7.91
C ALA A 47 7.97 8.32 -8.32
N GLY A 48 9.15 7.89 -7.85
CA GLY A 48 9.67 6.55 -8.08
C GLY A 48 8.81 5.46 -7.45
N ILE A 49 8.45 5.62 -6.17
CA ILE A 49 7.58 4.68 -5.43
C ILE A 49 6.20 4.62 -6.08
N ALA A 50 5.59 5.76 -6.39
CA ALA A 50 4.31 5.81 -7.09
C ALA A 50 4.36 5.11 -8.46
N SER A 51 5.45 5.27 -9.21
CA SER A 51 5.65 4.60 -10.50
C SER A 51 5.80 3.09 -10.35
N ALA A 52 6.54 2.61 -9.35
CA ALA A 52 6.64 1.19 -9.04
C ALA A 52 5.28 0.58 -8.70
N ASN A 53 4.49 1.28 -7.87
CA ASN A 53 3.14 0.87 -7.53
C ASN A 53 2.20 0.90 -8.75
N ALA A 54 2.35 1.88 -9.64
CA ALA A 54 1.61 1.92 -10.90
C ALA A 54 1.90 0.70 -11.79
N VAL A 55 3.14 0.20 -11.81
CA VAL A 55 3.50 -1.04 -12.52
C VAL A 55 2.72 -2.22 -11.92
N TYR A 56 2.71 -2.39 -10.60
CA TYR A 56 1.95 -3.49 -9.98
C TYR A 56 0.45 -3.40 -10.22
N ILE A 57 -0.12 -2.21 -10.07
CA ILE A 57 -1.53 -1.95 -10.36
C ILE A 57 -1.84 -2.29 -11.81
N SER A 58 -1.01 -1.85 -12.76
CA SER A 58 -1.18 -2.12 -14.19
C SER A 58 -1.08 -3.62 -14.51
N LEU A 59 -0.11 -4.32 -13.91
CA LEU A 59 0.02 -5.77 -14.06
C LEU A 59 -1.21 -6.51 -13.52
N CYS A 60 -1.75 -6.06 -12.38
CA CYS A 60 -2.97 -6.63 -11.82
C CYS A 60 -4.19 -6.36 -12.71
N LEU A 61 -4.28 -5.17 -13.29
CA LEU A 61 -5.36 -4.77 -14.22
C LEU A 61 -5.33 -5.54 -15.53
N ILE A 62 -4.14 -5.71 -16.14
CA ILE A 62 -3.97 -6.33 -17.46
C ILE A 62 -3.95 -7.87 -17.37
N GLY A 63 -3.29 -8.44 -16.36
CA GLY A 63 -3.04 -9.88 -16.29
C GLY A 63 -4.08 -10.67 -15.49
N VAL A 64 -4.52 -10.14 -14.36
CA VAL A 64 -5.27 -10.96 -13.38
C VAL A 64 -6.75 -11.03 -13.76
N GLY A 65 -7.31 -10.02 -14.42
CA GLY A 65 -8.71 -10.04 -14.88
C GLY A 65 -9.03 -11.07 -15.96
N ALA A 66 -8.16 -11.22 -16.97
CA ALA A 66 -8.34 -12.22 -18.02
C ALA A 66 -8.15 -13.65 -17.49
N ILE A 67 -7.20 -13.84 -16.58
CA ILE A 67 -6.88 -15.15 -16.00
C ILE A 67 -7.97 -15.61 -15.02
N LEU A 68 -8.49 -14.72 -14.17
CA LEU A 68 -9.49 -15.10 -13.16
C LEU A 68 -10.90 -15.34 -13.75
N ALA A 69 -11.30 -14.59 -14.79
CA ALA A 69 -12.57 -14.83 -15.49
C ALA A 69 -12.61 -16.19 -16.19
N SER A 70 -11.46 -16.83 -16.41
CA SER A 70 -11.40 -18.15 -17.03
C SER A 70 -11.70 -19.31 -16.07
N SER A 71 -11.62 -19.12 -14.74
CA SER A 71 -11.80 -20.20 -13.78
C SER A 71 -12.23 -19.72 -12.39
N VAL A 72 -13.42 -20.14 -11.97
CA VAL A 72 -13.95 -19.87 -10.62
C VAL A 72 -13.04 -20.47 -9.54
N THR A 73 -12.43 -21.63 -9.79
CA THR A 73 -11.48 -22.26 -8.86
C THR A 73 -10.24 -21.40 -8.66
N LEU A 74 -9.71 -20.82 -9.74
CA LEU A 74 -8.55 -19.95 -9.67
C LEU A 74 -8.87 -18.65 -8.94
N LEU A 75 -10.05 -18.06 -9.20
CA LEU A 75 -10.56 -16.91 -8.45
C LEU A 75 -10.67 -17.21 -6.94
N MET A 76 -11.17 -18.38 -6.56
CA MET A 76 -11.27 -18.80 -5.16
C MET A 76 -9.91 -18.92 -4.47
N ILE A 77 -8.98 -19.64 -5.09
CA ILE A 77 -7.61 -19.82 -4.56
C ILE A 77 -6.96 -18.45 -4.33
N MET A 78 -7.07 -17.57 -5.32
CA MET A 78 -6.51 -16.22 -5.24
C MET A 78 -7.17 -15.39 -4.12
N LYS A 79 -8.50 -15.44 -3.96
CA LYS A 79 -9.19 -14.75 -2.85
C LYS A 79 -8.73 -15.25 -1.49
N ILE A 80 -8.53 -16.56 -1.33
CA ILE A 80 -8.03 -17.15 -0.08
C ILE A 80 -6.60 -16.67 0.18
N LEU A 81 -5.70 -16.76 -0.80
CA LEU A 81 -4.32 -16.29 -0.68
C LEU A 81 -4.24 -14.80 -0.35
N GLY A 82 -5.05 -13.98 -1.03
CA GLY A 82 -5.12 -12.55 -0.79
C GLY A 82 -5.62 -12.20 0.61
N GLY A 83 -6.70 -12.84 1.06
CA GLY A 83 -7.23 -12.65 2.40
C GLY A 83 -6.25 -13.08 3.50
N LEU A 84 -5.57 -14.23 3.32
CA LEU A 84 -4.52 -14.69 4.24
C LEU A 84 -3.33 -13.75 4.29
N PHE A 85 -2.95 -13.15 3.16
CA PHE A 85 -1.88 -12.17 3.13
C PHE A 85 -2.25 -10.87 3.85
N LEU A 86 -3.49 -10.38 3.71
CA LEU A 86 -3.97 -9.22 4.49
C LEU A 86 -3.96 -9.52 6.01
N ILE A 87 -4.31 -10.75 6.40
CA ILE A 87 -4.18 -11.20 7.79
C ILE A 87 -2.70 -11.25 8.22
N TYR A 88 -1.80 -11.70 7.36
CA TYR A 88 -0.36 -11.68 7.64
C TYR A 88 0.16 -10.24 7.86
N LEU A 89 -0.21 -9.29 6.99
CA LEU A 89 0.14 -7.87 7.17
C LEU A 89 -0.45 -7.31 8.46
N ALA A 90 -1.70 -7.67 8.77
CA ALA A 90 -2.33 -7.29 10.02
C ALA A 90 -1.56 -7.79 11.25
N ILE A 91 -1.14 -9.05 11.24
CA ILE A 91 -0.33 -9.64 12.32
C ILE A 91 1.00 -8.89 12.44
N GLN A 92 1.65 -8.55 11.34
CA GLN A 92 2.91 -7.81 11.35
C GLN A 92 2.73 -6.41 11.96
N ALA A 93 1.68 -5.68 11.58
CA ALA A 93 1.33 -4.38 12.15
C ALA A 93 0.97 -4.46 13.65
N ILE A 94 0.22 -5.50 14.06
CA ILE A 94 -0.12 -5.77 15.47
C ILE A 94 1.10 -6.21 16.30
N ARG A 95 2.11 -6.84 15.69
CA ARG A 95 3.35 -7.25 16.38
C ARG A 95 4.45 -6.19 16.40
N GLY A 96 4.37 -5.15 15.57
CA GLY A 96 5.36 -4.06 15.53
C GLY A 96 5.59 -3.43 16.90
N LYS A 97 6.85 -3.22 17.30
CA LYS A 97 7.20 -2.68 18.61
C LYS A 97 7.33 -1.17 18.55
N LYS A 98 7.01 -0.47 19.64
CA LYS A 98 7.12 0.99 19.72
C LYS A 98 8.55 1.50 19.46
N SER A 99 9.57 0.69 19.76
CA SER A 99 10.98 0.96 19.47
C SER A 99 11.28 1.09 17.98
N ASP A 100 10.57 0.36 17.12
CA ASP A 100 10.87 0.25 15.69
C ASP A 100 10.60 1.59 14.98
N TYR A 101 9.66 2.38 15.51
CA TYR A 101 9.30 3.70 15.01
C TYR A 101 10.18 4.83 15.57
N GLN A 102 11.00 4.59 16.60
CA GLN A 102 11.91 5.61 17.16
C GLN A 102 13.15 5.86 16.29
N ILE A 103 13.54 4.90 15.44
CA ILE A 103 14.63 5.04 14.46
C ILE A 103 14.38 6.20 13.48
N LEU A 104 13.11 6.51 13.19
CA LEU A 104 12.68 7.65 12.36
C LEU A 104 13.05 9.02 12.98
N VAL A 105 13.25 9.09 14.30
CA VAL A 105 13.54 10.33 15.02
C VAL A 105 15.04 10.63 15.06
N LEU A 106 15.88 9.60 15.18
CA LEU A 106 17.34 9.71 15.40
C LEU A 106 18.13 10.08 14.14
N SER A 107 17.55 9.98 12.95
CA SER A 107 18.24 10.28 11.69
C SER A 107 18.45 11.79 11.42
N GLY A 108 18.18 12.66 12.40
CA GLY A 108 18.20 14.12 12.26
C GLY A 108 19.43 14.84 12.84
N THR A 109 20.44 14.13 13.32
CA THR A 109 21.65 14.76 13.88
C THR A 109 22.68 15.04 12.79
N SER A 110 22.74 16.32 12.39
CA SER A 110 23.89 16.99 11.75
C SER A 110 24.61 16.21 10.64
N GLN A 111 24.08 16.24 9.42
CA GLN A 111 24.89 15.95 8.23
C GLN A 111 24.64 17.01 7.15
N THR A 112 25.73 17.53 6.61
CA THR A 112 25.79 18.33 5.39
C THR A 112 24.91 17.71 4.31
N GLN A 113 24.10 18.52 3.63
CA GLN A 113 23.28 18.05 2.51
C GLN A 113 24.19 17.38 1.48
N ILE A 114 24.16 16.05 1.40
CA ILE A 114 24.86 15.33 0.35
C ILE A 114 24.14 15.67 -0.95
N GLN A 115 24.86 16.21 -1.92
CA GLN A 115 24.28 16.54 -3.21
C GLN A 115 23.75 15.28 -3.89
N THR A 116 22.45 15.27 -4.17
CA THR A 116 21.76 14.24 -4.95
C THR A 116 20.97 14.90 -6.09
N THR A 117 20.56 14.11 -7.07
CA THR A 117 19.73 14.56 -8.18
C THR A 117 18.32 13.98 -8.05
N TRP A 118 17.33 14.67 -8.60
CA TRP A 118 15.95 14.19 -8.61
C TRP A 118 15.84 12.82 -9.28
N ALA A 119 16.57 12.61 -10.38
CA ALA A 119 16.60 11.32 -11.10
C ALA A 119 17.17 10.18 -10.24
N ARG A 120 18.22 10.44 -9.44
CA ARG A 120 18.80 9.42 -8.56
C ARG A 120 17.83 9.04 -7.43
N GLU A 121 17.15 10.04 -6.86
CA GLU A 121 16.10 9.81 -5.87
C GLU A 121 14.91 9.04 -6.47
N PHE A 122 14.51 9.37 -7.71
CA PHE A 122 13.51 8.62 -8.47
C PHE A 122 13.88 7.15 -8.63
N THR A 123 15.08 6.86 -9.14
CA THR A 123 15.54 5.47 -9.30
C THR A 123 15.57 4.75 -7.96
N THR A 124 16.00 5.43 -6.89
CA THR A 124 16.03 4.86 -5.54
C THR A 124 14.62 4.50 -5.05
N GLY A 125 13.66 5.42 -5.23
CA GLY A 125 12.25 5.17 -4.89
C GLY A 125 11.63 4.07 -5.73
N PHE A 126 11.91 4.03 -7.03
CA PHE A 126 11.39 3.01 -7.93
C PHE A 126 11.91 1.62 -7.59
N ILE A 127 13.22 1.48 -7.36
CA ILE A 127 13.83 0.21 -6.93
C ILE A 127 13.28 -0.22 -5.58
N SER A 128 13.13 0.70 -4.62
CA SER A 128 12.52 0.40 -3.32
C SER A 128 11.10 -0.13 -3.50
N GLY A 129 10.26 0.59 -4.24
CA GLY A 129 8.85 0.23 -4.44
C GLY A 129 8.66 -1.10 -5.16
N ILE A 130 9.50 -1.41 -6.17
CA ILE A 130 9.47 -2.70 -6.89
C ILE A 130 10.04 -3.83 -6.04
N LEU A 131 11.08 -3.60 -5.27
CA LEU A 131 11.64 -4.66 -4.41
C LEU A 131 10.89 -4.80 -3.09
N ASN A 132 9.89 -3.96 -2.82
CA ASN A 132 9.11 -4.00 -1.61
C ASN A 132 8.08 -5.14 -1.67
N PRO A 133 8.29 -6.25 -0.94
CA PRO A 133 7.37 -7.38 -0.97
C PRO A 133 5.98 -7.00 -0.43
N LYS A 134 5.87 -5.95 0.41
CA LYS A 134 4.58 -5.43 0.89
C LYS A 134 3.73 -4.95 -0.28
N ASN A 135 4.29 -4.20 -1.22
CA ASN A 135 3.55 -3.61 -2.34
C ASN A 135 3.04 -4.71 -3.28
N LEU A 136 3.95 -5.58 -3.76
CA LEU A 136 3.60 -6.68 -4.65
C LEU A 136 2.45 -7.52 -4.08
N LEU A 137 2.62 -8.02 -2.85
CA LEU A 137 1.65 -8.91 -2.24
C LEU A 137 0.35 -8.17 -1.86
N PHE A 138 0.43 -6.89 -1.47
CA PHE A 138 -0.76 -6.08 -1.19
C PHE A 138 -1.61 -5.88 -2.44
N TYR A 139 -1.04 -5.43 -3.56
CA TYR A 139 -1.79 -5.22 -4.79
C TYR A 139 -2.34 -6.54 -5.34
N LEU A 140 -1.55 -7.61 -5.34
CA LEU A 140 -2.04 -8.93 -5.72
C LEU A 140 -3.27 -9.31 -4.89
N SER A 141 -3.18 -9.17 -3.56
CA SER A 141 -4.26 -9.51 -2.63
C SER A 141 -5.48 -8.64 -2.81
N LEU A 142 -5.30 -7.33 -2.89
CA LEU A 142 -6.38 -6.36 -3.05
C LEU A 142 -7.11 -6.57 -4.38
N PHE A 143 -6.38 -6.80 -5.46
CA PHE A 143 -6.98 -7.04 -6.77
C PHE A 143 -7.79 -8.33 -6.80
N THR A 144 -7.46 -9.37 -6.01
CA THR A 144 -8.35 -10.55 -5.90
C THR A 144 -9.77 -10.21 -5.41
N VAL A 145 -9.93 -9.08 -4.70
CA VAL A 145 -11.23 -8.57 -4.21
C VAL A 145 -11.96 -7.77 -5.28
N VAL A 146 -11.21 -7.08 -6.14
CA VAL A 146 -11.74 -6.18 -7.19
C VAL A 146 -12.18 -6.93 -8.44
N LEU A 147 -11.68 -8.15 -8.64
CA LEU A 147 -11.86 -8.94 -9.87
C LEU A 147 -13.16 -9.73 -9.86
N THR A 148 -14.27 -9.02 -9.68
CA THR A 148 -15.61 -9.52 -10.03
C THR A 148 -15.91 -9.12 -11.49
N GLU A 149 -16.54 -10.03 -12.24
CA GLU A 149 -16.86 -9.84 -13.67
C GLU A 149 -17.76 -8.63 -13.93
N GLU A 150 -18.47 -8.16 -12.91
CA GLU A 150 -19.37 -6.99 -12.95
C GLU A 150 -18.64 -5.64 -13.09
N VAL A 151 -17.31 -5.59 -12.86
CA VAL A 151 -16.57 -4.33 -12.88
C VAL A 151 -15.99 -4.04 -14.27
N GLY A 152 -16.52 -3.01 -14.93
CA GLY A 152 -16.08 -2.57 -16.26
C GLY A 152 -14.64 -2.08 -16.34
N MET A 153 -14.02 -2.20 -17.51
CA MET A 153 -12.61 -1.84 -17.77
C MET A 153 -12.30 -0.38 -17.45
N VAL A 154 -13.21 0.54 -17.79
CA VAL A 154 -13.04 1.98 -17.51
C VAL A 154 -12.94 2.24 -16.01
N PHE A 155 -13.82 1.61 -15.21
CA PHE A 155 -13.80 1.76 -13.76
C PHE A 155 -12.49 1.24 -13.15
N LYS A 156 -12.00 0.10 -13.65
CA LYS A 156 -10.73 -0.50 -13.24
C LYS A 156 -9.54 0.44 -13.52
N ILE A 157 -9.51 1.08 -14.69
CA ILE A 157 -8.48 2.07 -15.04
C ILE A 157 -8.58 3.30 -14.14
N CYS A 158 -9.79 3.86 -13.95
CA CYS A 158 -9.99 5.00 -13.06
C CYS A 158 -9.54 4.70 -11.62
N LEU A 159 -9.85 3.50 -11.13
CA LEU A 159 -9.42 3.03 -9.82
C LEU A 159 -7.89 2.90 -9.74
N GLY A 160 -7.24 2.35 -10.76
CA GLY A 160 -5.78 2.26 -10.82
C GLY A 160 -5.11 3.63 -10.81
N VAL A 161 -5.58 4.57 -11.64
CA VAL A 161 -5.08 5.96 -11.69
C VAL A 161 -5.27 6.64 -10.34
N TRP A 162 -6.46 6.50 -9.73
CA TRP A 162 -6.74 7.05 -8.40
C TRP A 162 -5.81 6.48 -7.33
N MET A 163 -5.59 5.16 -7.33
CA MET A 163 -4.69 4.51 -6.38
C MET A 163 -3.25 5.01 -6.51
N THR A 164 -2.72 5.11 -7.73
CA THR A 164 -1.37 5.64 -7.99
C THR A 164 -1.26 7.11 -7.58
N ALA A 165 -2.26 7.93 -7.91
CA ALA A 165 -2.29 9.34 -7.53
C ALA A 165 -2.33 9.50 -5.99
N LEU A 166 -3.08 8.65 -5.30
CA LEU A 166 -3.15 8.66 -3.84
C LEU A 166 -1.81 8.30 -3.19
N VAL A 167 -1.09 7.30 -3.71
CA VAL A 167 0.28 6.98 -3.24
C VAL A 167 1.17 8.20 -3.39
N PHE A 168 1.20 8.80 -4.58
CA PHE A 168 2.05 9.96 -4.84
C PHE A 168 1.69 11.14 -3.93
N ALA A 169 0.41 11.47 -3.79
CA ALA A 169 -0.06 12.55 -2.94
C ALA A 169 0.27 12.30 -1.47
N TRP A 170 0.10 11.06 -0.99
CA TRP A 170 0.47 10.67 0.37
C TRP A 170 1.97 10.82 0.62
N ASP A 171 2.80 10.34 -0.29
CA ASP A 171 4.26 10.42 -0.16
C ASP A 171 4.74 11.87 -0.15
N ILE A 172 4.17 12.72 -1.01
CA ILE A 172 4.44 14.17 -1.01
C ILE A 172 4.01 14.83 0.30
N PHE A 173 2.82 14.47 0.81
CA PHE A 173 2.35 14.95 2.10
C PHE A 173 3.32 14.57 3.22
N ILE A 174 3.79 13.32 3.26
CA ILE A 174 4.78 12.83 4.23
C ILE A 174 6.09 13.61 4.13
N ILE A 175 6.58 13.91 2.93
CA ILE A 175 7.80 14.72 2.73
C ILE A 175 7.65 16.06 3.44
N TYR A 176 6.60 16.83 3.14
CA TYR A 176 6.44 18.17 3.70
C TYR A 176 6.14 18.16 5.21
N VAL A 177 5.31 17.23 5.67
CA VAL A 177 4.86 17.17 7.06
C VAL A 177 5.98 16.68 7.98
N LEU A 178 6.78 15.70 7.54
CA LEU A 178 7.84 15.11 8.36
C LEU A 178 9.21 15.77 8.20
N SER A 179 9.33 16.77 7.31
CA SER A 179 10.46 17.71 7.30
C SER A 179 10.55 18.56 8.58
N MET A 180 9.45 18.72 9.32
CA MET A 180 9.43 19.42 10.61
C MET A 180 9.81 18.48 11.78
N PRO A 181 10.89 18.75 12.56
CA PRO A 181 11.34 17.86 13.63
C PRO A 181 10.30 17.57 14.72
N LYS A 182 9.48 18.58 15.07
CA LYS A 182 8.39 18.44 16.07
C LYS A 182 7.32 17.46 15.58
N VAL A 183 6.89 17.62 14.33
CA VAL A 183 5.86 16.78 13.70
C VAL A 183 6.39 15.36 13.49
N ARG A 184 7.65 15.19 13.09
CA ARG A 184 8.29 13.87 12.97
C ARG A 184 8.29 13.09 14.27
N ARG A 185 8.62 13.75 15.40
CA ARG A 185 8.62 13.12 16.72
C ARG A 185 7.21 12.73 17.18
N GLN A 186 6.23 13.59 16.92
CA GLN A 186 4.82 13.30 17.20
C GLN A 186 4.30 12.15 16.33
N PHE A 187 4.53 12.20 15.02
CA PHE A 187 4.14 11.15 14.09
C PHE A 187 4.73 9.81 14.51
N ALA A 188 6.04 9.73 14.77
CA ALA A 188 6.69 8.50 15.25
C ALA A 188 6.07 7.95 16.55
N SER A 189 5.61 8.82 17.45
CA SER A 189 4.93 8.41 18.69
C SER A 189 3.53 7.83 18.45
N TYR A 190 2.84 8.31 17.40
CA TYR A 190 1.51 7.84 17.00
C TYR A 190 1.56 6.68 15.99
N SER A 191 2.63 6.55 15.20
CA SER A 191 2.80 5.49 14.18
C SER A 191 2.56 4.11 14.77
N TYR A 192 3.02 3.87 16.01
CA TYR A 192 2.74 2.63 16.72
C TYR A 192 1.23 2.33 16.83
N TYR A 193 0.42 3.31 17.23
CA TYR A 193 -1.02 3.15 17.38
C TYR A 193 -1.75 3.10 16.03
N ILE A 194 -1.32 3.92 15.07
CA ILE A 194 -1.83 3.90 13.69
C ILE A 194 -1.67 2.49 13.11
N ASP A 195 -0.49 1.87 13.28
CA ASP A 195 -0.22 0.54 12.76
C ASP A 195 -1.07 -0.53 13.49
N LYS A 196 -1.35 -0.39 14.79
CA LYS A 196 -2.31 -1.29 15.49
C LYS A 196 -3.72 -1.21 14.91
N VAL A 197 -4.24 0.01 14.73
CA VAL A 197 -5.59 0.22 14.21
C VAL A 197 -5.67 -0.30 12.78
N THR A 198 -4.70 0.05 11.93
CA THR A 198 -4.58 -0.48 10.58
C THR A 198 -4.54 -2.01 10.58
N GLY A 199 -3.75 -2.61 11.46
CA GLY A 199 -3.67 -4.07 11.59
C GLY A 199 -5.01 -4.71 11.92
N VAL A 200 -5.75 -4.18 12.91
CA VAL A 200 -7.07 -4.72 13.27
C VAL A 200 -8.05 -4.65 12.10
N ILE A 201 -8.07 -3.54 11.37
CA ILE A 201 -8.98 -3.39 10.22
C ILE A 201 -8.56 -4.31 9.07
N LEU A 202 -7.27 -4.41 8.75
CA LEU A 202 -6.76 -5.33 7.73
C LEU A 202 -7.05 -6.80 8.06
N ALA A 203 -6.98 -7.19 9.34
CA ALA A 203 -7.37 -8.53 9.77
C ALA A 203 -8.86 -8.78 9.50
N GLY A 204 -9.73 -7.81 9.81
CA GLY A 204 -11.16 -7.88 9.53
C GLY A 204 -11.47 -8.01 8.04
N ILE A 205 -10.82 -7.21 7.20
CA ILE A 205 -10.96 -7.27 5.74
C ILE A 205 -10.48 -8.63 5.23
N GLY A 206 -9.28 -9.07 5.62
CA GLY A 206 -8.72 -10.36 5.21
C GLY A 206 -9.59 -11.54 5.63
N PHE A 207 -10.10 -11.55 6.86
CA PHE A 207 -11.03 -12.58 7.35
C PHE A 207 -12.33 -12.59 6.55
N SER A 208 -12.91 -11.42 6.28
CA SER A 208 -14.13 -11.29 5.47
C SER A 208 -13.95 -11.88 4.07
N ILE A 209 -12.80 -11.65 3.45
CA ILE A 209 -12.46 -12.18 2.11
C ILE A 209 -12.32 -13.70 2.15
N VAL A 210 -11.58 -14.26 3.11
CA VAL A 210 -11.44 -15.73 3.26
C VAL A 210 -12.80 -16.36 3.49
N LYS A 211 -13.61 -15.80 4.39
CA LYS A 211 -14.98 -16.28 4.67
C LYS A 211 -15.85 -16.26 3.41
N SER A 212 -15.83 -15.17 2.64
CA SER A 212 -16.56 -15.05 1.37
C SER A 212 -16.13 -16.12 0.36
N ALA A 213 -14.82 -16.40 0.25
CA ALA A 213 -14.32 -17.42 -0.65
C ALA A 213 -14.78 -18.83 -0.24
N VAL A 214 -14.75 -19.16 1.05
CA VAL A 214 -15.18 -20.47 1.57
C VAL A 214 -16.69 -20.70 1.38
N ILE A 215 -17.52 -19.68 1.60
CA ILE A 215 -18.98 -19.77 1.36
C ILE A 215 -19.25 -20.02 -0.14
N MET A 216 -18.49 -19.38 -1.02
CA MET A 216 -18.61 -19.59 -2.47
C MET A 216 -18.24 -21.02 -2.87
N THR A 217 -17.26 -21.65 -2.19
CA THR A 217 -16.94 -23.07 -2.37
C THR A 217 -18.10 -23.97 -1.94
N ALA A 218 -18.71 -23.70 -0.79
CA ALA A 218 -19.78 -24.52 -0.23
C ALA A 218 -21.10 -24.45 -1.01
N SER A 219 -21.35 -23.35 -1.74
CA SER A 219 -22.53 -23.20 -2.61
C SER A 219 -22.43 -23.94 -3.94
N LYS A 220 -21.26 -24.48 -4.29
CA LYS A 220 -20.98 -25.16 -5.57
C LYS A 220 -20.81 -26.68 -5.45
N ILE A 221 -20.89 -27.21 -4.24
CA ILE A 221 -20.93 -28.64 -3.90
C ILE A 221 -22.38 -28.98 -3.58
#